data_AF-A0A7X4D0F5-F1
#
_entry.id   AF-A0A7X4D0F5-F1
#
_cell.length_a   1.000
_cell.length_b   1.000
_cell.length_c   1.000
_cell.angle_alpha   90.00
_cell.angle_beta   90.00
_cell.angle_gamma   90.00
#
_symmetry.space_group_name_H-M   'P 1'
#
loop_
_entity.id
_entity.type
_entity.pdbx_description
1 polymer ?
#
loop_
_entity_poly.entity_id
_entity_poly.type
_entity_poly.pdbx_seq_one_letter_code
_entity_poly.pdbx_strand_id
1 'polypeptide(L)'
;MKTTVELPDALFRQAEALAAARGVTLREFIAEAVEEQIRRCPREVRAGDTEPPWMAGFGALSDLADENRRVLAAIGAEFERLPSERGA
;
A
#
# COMPACT_ATOMS: atom_id res chain seq x y z
N MET A 1 -28.91 -7.73 9.70
CA MET A 1 -29.68 -8.47 8.67
C MET A 1 -29.32 -9.95 8.74
N LYS A 2 -30.22 -10.86 8.37
CA LYS A 2 -29.90 -12.29 8.27
C LYS A 2 -29.41 -12.58 6.85
N THR A 3 -28.17 -13.05 6.74
CA THR A 3 -27.54 -13.44 5.47
C THR A 3 -27.20 -14.92 5.54
N THR A 4 -27.56 -15.67 4.51
CA THR A 4 -27.19 -17.08 4.37
C THR A 4 -25.99 -17.17 3.43
N VAL A 5 -24.97 -17.92 3.81
CA VAL A 5 -23.74 -18.15 3.04
C VAL A 5 -23.47 -19.64 3.02
N GLU A 6 -23.17 -20.16 1.83
CA GLU A 6 -22.77 -21.55 1.63
C GLU A 6 -21.28 -21.68 1.96
N LEU A 7 -20.93 -22.56 2.89
CA LEU A 7 -19.56 -22.80 3.36
C LEU A 7 -19.25 -24.30 3.25
N PRO A 8 -18.07 -24.69 2.74
CA PRO A 8 -17.64 -26.09 2.81
C PRO A 8 -17.63 -26.59 4.25
N ASP A 9 -18.12 -27.81 4.49
CA ASP A 9 -18.25 -28.36 5.86
C ASP A 9 -16.92 -28.37 6.62
N ALA A 10 -15.83 -28.76 5.95
CA ALA A 10 -14.49 -28.73 6.55
C ALA A 10 -14.07 -27.33 7.03
N LEU A 11 -14.42 -26.28 6.27
CA LEU A 11 -14.11 -24.89 6.64
C LEU A 11 -15.01 -24.43 7.80
N PHE A 12 -16.30 -24.80 7.78
CA PHE A 12 -17.23 -24.51 8.87
C PHE A 12 -16.72 -25.09 10.20
N ARG A 13 -16.28 -26.35 10.21
CA ARG A 13 -15.73 -27.00 11.41
C ARG A 13 -14.47 -26.33 11.94
N GLN A 14 -13.57 -25.92 11.05
CA GLN A 14 -12.37 -25.18 11.44
C GLN A 14 -12.72 -23.82 12.06
N ALA A 15 -13.64 -23.09 11.44
CA ALA A 15 -14.10 -21.80 11.96
C ALA A 15 -14.78 -21.95 13.33
N GLU A 16 -15.60 -22.99 13.52
CA GLU A 16 -16.24 -23.30 14.80
C GLU A 16 -15.21 -23.58 15.90
N ALA A 17 -14.21 -24.42 15.62
CA ALA A 17 -13.14 -24.73 16.57
C ALA A 17 -12.31 -23.49 16.94
N LEU A 18 -11.98 -22.65 15.96
CA LEU A 18 -11.22 -21.41 16.19
C LEU A 18 -12.03 -20.36 16.96
N ALA A 19 -13.32 -20.23 16.68
CA ALA A 19 -14.22 -19.34 17.42
C ALA A 19 -14.32 -19.77 18.90
N ALA A 20 -14.50 -21.08 19.14
CA ALA A 20 -14.54 -21.64 20.49
C ALA A 20 -13.21 -21.41 21.24
N ALA A 21 -12.07 -21.63 20.58
CA ALA A 21 -10.75 -21.37 21.17
C ALA A 21 -10.52 -19.90 21.54
N ARG A 22 -11.15 -18.97 20.82
CA ARG A 22 -11.11 -17.52 21.09
C ARG A 22 -12.18 -17.04 22.06
N GLY A 23 -13.11 -17.92 22.48
CA GLY A 23 -14.21 -17.57 23.37
C GLY A 23 -15.27 -16.65 22.72
N VAL A 24 -15.39 -16.66 21.40
CA VAL A 24 -16.37 -15.86 20.64
C VAL A 24 -17.36 -16.76 19.92
N THR A 25 -18.51 -16.21 19.53
CA THR A 25 -19.47 -16.96 18.72
C THR A 25 -18.97 -17.10 17.28
N LEU A 26 -19.42 -18.16 16.59
CA LEU A 26 -19.10 -18.35 15.17
C LEU A 26 -19.55 -17.16 14.30
N ARG A 27 -20.67 -16.51 14.66
CA ARG A 27 -21.17 -15.32 13.96
C ARG A 27 -20.18 -14.15 14.07
N GLU A 28 -19.71 -13.86 15.28
CA GLU A 28 -18.74 -12.79 15.52
C GLU A 28 -17.43 -13.07 14.80
N PHE A 29 -16.95 -14.31 14.88
CA PHE A 29 -15.74 -14.75 14.17
C PHE A 29 -15.83 -14.53 12.66
N ILE A 30 -16.96 -14.92 12.04
CA ILE A 30 -17.17 -14.71 10.60
C ILE A 30 -17.30 -13.23 10.26
N ALA A 31 -18.02 -12.45 11.09
CA ALA A 31 -18.18 -11.01 10.87
C ALA A 31 -16.82 -10.29 10.91
N GLU A 32 -16.00 -10.56 11.92
CA GLU A 32 -14.66 -9.99 12.06
C GLU A 32 -13.77 -10.36 10.86
N ALA A 33 -13.80 -11.62 10.42
CA ALA A 33 -13.05 -12.08 9.26
C ALA A 33 -13.45 -11.34 7.98
N VAL A 34 -14.76 -11.11 7.77
CA VAL A 34 -15.27 -10.36 6.61
C VAL A 34 -14.87 -8.89 6.69
N GLU A 35 -15.02 -8.25 7.85
CA GLU A 35 -14.59 -6.86 8.05
C GLU A 35 -13.08 -6.68 7.81
N GLU A 36 -12.28 -7.59 8.34
CA GLU A 36 -10.84 -7.59 8.13
C GLU A 36 -10.49 -7.77 6.66
N GLN A 37 -11.20 -8.66 5.94
CA GLN A 37 -10.98 -8.82 4.52
C GLN A 37 -11.37 -7.57 3.73
N ILE A 38 -12.43 -6.85 4.12
CA ILE A 38 -12.82 -5.58 3.52
C ILE A 38 -11.75 -4.50 3.77
N ARG A 39 -11.14 -4.47 4.97
CA ARG A 39 -10.03 -3.55 5.28
C ARG A 39 -8.74 -3.91 4.53
N ARG A 40 -8.45 -5.21 4.41
CA ARG A 40 -7.24 -5.73 3.78
C ARG A 40 -7.27 -5.70 2.29
N CYS A 41 -8.43 -5.90 1.68
CA CYS A 41 -8.61 -5.53 0.28
C CYS A 41 -8.30 -4.04 0.23
N PRO A 42 -7.16 -3.64 -0.36
CA PRO A 42 -7.07 -2.27 -0.82
C PRO A 42 -8.31 -2.14 -1.68
N ARG A 43 -9.16 -1.13 -1.42
CA ARG A 43 -10.12 -0.69 -2.43
C ARG A 43 -9.32 -0.75 -3.72
N GLU A 44 -9.74 -1.60 -4.66
CA GLU A 44 -9.06 -1.72 -5.94
C GLU A 44 -9.12 -0.32 -6.53
N VAL A 45 -8.15 0.51 -6.18
CA VAL A 45 -7.61 1.52 -7.05
C VAL A 45 -7.17 0.62 -8.18
N ARG A 46 -8.03 0.50 -9.20
CA ARG A 46 -7.65 -0.13 -10.45
C ARG A 46 -6.27 0.39 -10.74
N ALA A 47 -5.31 -0.47 -11.08
CA ALA A 47 -3.99 -0.01 -11.47
C ALA A 47 -4.17 1.02 -12.60
N GLY A 48 -4.17 2.32 -12.28
CA GLY A 48 -4.68 3.40 -13.13
C GLY A 48 -5.53 4.50 -12.46
N ASP A 49 -6.25 4.25 -11.36
CA ASP A 49 -7.27 5.18 -10.84
C ASP A 49 -6.78 6.12 -9.73
N THR A 50 -5.55 6.00 -9.24
CA THR A 50 -5.00 6.97 -8.30
C THR A 50 -3.48 7.04 -8.45
N GLU A 51 -2.99 8.19 -8.92
CA GLU A 51 -1.57 8.52 -8.82
C GLU A 51 -1.13 8.37 -7.36
N PRO A 52 -0.01 7.69 -7.08
CA PRO A 52 0.52 7.58 -5.74
C PRO A 52 0.63 8.95 -5.06
N PRO A 53 0.44 9.07 -3.73
CA PRO A 53 0.50 10.36 -3.04
C PRO A 53 1.80 11.15 -3.26
N TRP A 54 2.91 10.46 -3.54
CA TRP A 54 4.19 11.09 -3.86
C TRP A 54 4.27 11.69 -5.28
N MET A 55 3.32 11.39 -6.17
CA MET A 55 3.19 11.99 -7.51
C MET A 55 2.34 13.26 -7.54
N ALA A 56 1.76 13.69 -6.41
CA ALA A 56 0.85 14.85 -6.36
C ALA A 56 1.43 16.17 -6.93
N GLY A 57 2.77 16.30 -7.01
CA GLY A 57 3.45 17.46 -7.60
C GLY A 57 4.18 17.16 -8.92
N PHE A 58 4.03 15.97 -9.49
CA PHE A 58 4.77 15.57 -10.68
C PHE A 58 4.38 16.45 -11.89
N GLY A 59 5.37 17.11 -12.50
CA GLY A 59 5.16 17.99 -13.66
C GLY A 59 4.60 19.39 -13.34
N ALA A 60 4.25 19.70 -12.09
CA ALA A 60 3.67 20.98 -11.67
C ALA A 60 4.61 22.19 -11.89
N LEU A 61 5.91 21.95 -12.04
CA LEU A 61 6.95 22.96 -12.27
C LEU A 61 7.59 22.82 -13.67
N SER A 62 6.84 22.31 -14.64
CA SER A 62 7.34 22.09 -16.02
C SER A 62 7.67 23.40 -16.75
N ASP A 63 7.04 24.50 -16.35
CA ASP A 63 7.33 25.86 -16.81
C ASP A 63 8.70 26.38 -16.36
N LEU A 64 9.30 25.79 -15.31
CA LEU A 64 10.62 26.14 -14.78
C LEU A 64 11.76 25.29 -15.36
N ALA A 65 11.57 24.67 -16.53
CA ALA A 65 12.57 23.78 -17.13
C ALA A 65 13.95 24.44 -17.31
N ASP A 66 14.00 25.73 -17.64
CA ASP A 66 15.25 26.47 -17.80
C ASP A 66 15.95 26.75 -16.46
N GLU A 67 15.19 27.05 -15.41
CA GLU A 67 15.74 27.25 -14.06
C GLU A 67 16.24 25.92 -13.47
N ASN A 68 15.50 24.83 -13.69
CA ASN A 68 15.97 23.47 -13.33
C ASN A 68 17.31 23.15 -14.00
N ARG A 69 17.48 23.50 -15.28
CA ARG A 69 18.75 23.29 -16.00
C ARG A 69 19.89 24.10 -15.39
N ARG A 70 19.63 25.36 -15.02
CA ARG A 70 20.61 26.23 -14.35
C ARG A 70 21.03 25.67 -12.99
N VAL A 71 20.07 25.24 -12.18
CA VAL A 71 20.33 24.64 -10.85
C VAL A 71 21.14 23.35 -10.98
N LEU A 72 20.77 22.46 -11.90
CA LEU A 72 21.51 21.21 -12.12
C LEU A 72 22.94 21.46 -12.62
N ALA A 73 23.15 22.47 -13.47
CA ALA A 73 24.49 22.86 -13.91
C ALA A 73 25.35 23.38 -12.74
N ALA A 74 24.76 24.17 -11.83
CA ALA A 74 25.45 24.62 -10.62
C ALA A 74 25.80 23.46 -9.69
N ILE A 75 24.87 22.52 -9.49
CA ILE A 75 25.12 21.30 -8.71
C ILE A 75 26.25 20.48 -9.34
N GLY A 76 26.21 20.25 -10.66
CA GLY A 76 27.28 19.54 -11.36
C GLY A 76 28.64 20.20 -11.17
N ALA A 77 28.73 21.50 -11.37
CA ALA A 77 29.98 22.25 -11.21
C ALA A 77 30.57 22.14 -9.79
N GLU A 78 29.71 22.13 -8.76
CA GLU A 78 30.14 22.01 -7.36
C GLU A 78 30.51 20.56 -6.98
N PHE A 79 29.76 19.57 -7.47
CA PHE A 79 29.84 18.18 -7.01
C PHE A 79 30.48 17.19 -8.00
N GLU A 80 30.99 17.64 -9.16
CA GLU A 80 31.75 16.80 -10.11
C GLU A 80 33.13 16.33 -9.59
N ARG A 81 33.53 16.78 -8.40
CA ARG A 81 34.61 16.14 -7.65
C ARG A 81 34.02 15.02 -6.80
N LEU A 82 33.88 13.84 -7.41
CA LEU A 82 33.89 12.61 -6.62
C LEU A 82 35.17 12.65 -5.76
N PRO A 83 35.11 12.47 -4.43
CA PRO A 83 36.32 12.28 -3.65
C PRO A 83 37.07 11.13 -4.31
N SER A 84 38.26 11.41 -4.85
CA SER A 84 39.12 10.35 -5.36
C SER A 84 39.36 9.41 -4.19
N GLU A 85 38.95 8.15 -4.32
CA GLU A 85 39.36 7.11 -3.40
C GLU A 85 40.90 6.95 -3.51
N ARG A 86 41.63 7.83 -2.81
CA ARG A 86 42.96 7.59 -2.26
C ARG A 86 42.68 7.29 -0.79
N GLY A 87 42.76 6.07 -0.28
CA GLY A 87 43.56 4.92 -0.64
C GLY A 87 44.24 4.47 0.66
N ALA A 88 44.01 3.21 1.04
CA ALA A 88 44.63 2.47 2.14
C ALA A 88 44.42 2.97 3.59
#